data_AF-A0A820GSF9-F1
#
_entry.id   AF-A0A820GSF9-F1
#
_cell.length_a   1.000
_cell.length_b   1.000
_cell.length_c   1.000
_cell.angle_alpha   90.00
_cell.angle_beta   90.00
_cell.angle_gamma   90.00
#
_symmetry.space_group_name_H-M   'P 1'
#
loop_
_entity.id
_entity.type
_entity.pdbx_description
1 polymer ?
#
loop_
_entity_poly.entity_id
_entity_poly.type
_entity_poly.pdbx_seq_one_letter_code
_entity_poly.pdbx_strand_id
1 'polypeptide(L)'
;EEEEEKYDLMISYCWAESELAHRICSHLTEKLGYKVWIDIEQMHGSTIEAMANAVDGAEFILMCMSESYKRSANCKSEAEYAFNRKKHIIPIKMVKEYAPDGWLGFILGTRMYINFATHEFETAIELLDNEIQLQKKKRKELEENVKTEKKITVDSDNIIDEEKDVQNNHDQTEESFDCKHILNWNEDAVQDFLAKNKLTDLLPICNGMNGNELCKLYGMCKSSPVGMYRSLKSELLRIHKLVLPISSYLHYMSRLADIDVDYLSLDECTYSNASEQDVTDIE
;
A
#
# COMPACT_ATOMS: atom_id res chain seq x y z
N GLU A 1 -4.16 20.40 -13.60
CA GLU A 1 -3.95 18.97 -13.77
C GLU A 1 -2.49 18.79 -14.11
N GLU A 2 -1.68 18.33 -13.17
CA GLU A 2 -0.31 17.90 -13.48
C GLU A 2 -0.43 16.55 -14.20
N GLU A 3 0.11 16.43 -15.41
CA GLU A 3 0.11 15.15 -16.13
C GLU A 3 0.96 14.13 -15.36
N GLU A 4 0.33 13.05 -14.88
CA GLU A 4 1.05 11.94 -14.25
C GLU A 4 2.08 11.36 -15.22
N GLU A 5 3.36 11.42 -14.86
CA GLU A 5 4.42 10.85 -15.68
C GLU A 5 4.29 9.33 -15.79
N LYS A 6 4.08 8.84 -17.02
CA LYS A 6 4.00 7.40 -17.30
C LYS A 6 5.37 6.78 -17.51
N TYR A 7 5.56 5.57 -16.98
CA TYR A 7 6.78 4.77 -17.11
C TYR A 7 6.42 3.37 -17.60
N ASP A 8 7.29 2.75 -18.41
CA ASP A 8 7.16 1.33 -18.72
C ASP A 8 7.46 0.50 -17.47
N LEU A 9 8.55 0.83 -16.78
CA LEU A 9 9.12 0.04 -15.70
C LEU A 9 9.48 0.94 -14.52
N MET A 10 9.25 0.45 -13.31
CA MET A 10 9.89 0.95 -12.09
C MET A 10 10.82 -0.14 -11.55
N ILE A 11 12.04 0.22 -11.18
CA ILE A 11 12.98 -0.69 -10.51
C ILE A 11 12.94 -0.41 -9.01
N SER A 12 12.34 -1.34 -8.26
CA SER A 12 12.38 -1.35 -6.80
C SER A 12 13.52 -2.25 -6.36
N TYR A 13 14.54 -1.66 -5.71
CA TYR A 13 15.75 -2.37 -5.29
C TYR A 13 16.28 -1.89 -3.95
N CYS A 14 17.08 -2.72 -3.29
CA CYS A 14 17.83 -2.27 -2.12
C CYS A 14 19.16 -1.68 -2.58
N TRP A 15 19.54 -0.57 -1.97
CA TRP A 15 20.79 0.15 -2.24
C TRP A 15 22.06 -0.72 -2.17
N ALA A 16 22.03 -1.78 -1.37
CA ALA A 16 23.09 -2.79 -1.29
C ALA A 16 23.38 -3.48 -2.63
N GLU A 17 22.40 -3.55 -3.53
CA GLU A 17 22.52 -4.11 -4.88
C GLU A 17 22.42 -3.04 -5.99
N SER A 18 22.78 -1.79 -5.67
CA SER A 18 22.73 -0.63 -6.59
C SER A 18 23.48 -0.85 -7.89
N GLU A 19 24.69 -1.40 -7.86
CA GLU A 19 25.50 -1.62 -9.06
C GLU A 19 24.75 -2.45 -10.12
N LEU A 20 24.16 -3.57 -9.71
CA LEU A 20 23.42 -4.43 -10.63
C LEU A 20 22.09 -3.79 -11.05
N ALA A 21 21.37 -3.13 -10.14
CA ALA A 21 20.13 -2.44 -10.45
C ALA A 21 20.34 -1.29 -11.47
N HIS A 22 21.39 -0.50 -11.30
CA HIS A 22 21.78 0.56 -12.23
C HIS A 22 22.20 -0.02 -13.58
N ARG A 23 22.98 -1.11 -13.59
CA ARG A 23 23.33 -1.80 -14.84
C ARG A 23 22.10 -2.31 -15.59
N ILE A 24 21.13 -2.89 -14.88
CA ILE A 24 19.83 -3.30 -15.46
C ILE A 24 19.11 -2.08 -16.03
N CYS A 25 19.02 -0.99 -15.27
CA CYS A 25 18.37 0.25 -15.69
C CYS A 25 18.98 0.80 -16.98
N SER A 26 20.30 1.02 -17.01
CA SER A 26 21.00 1.53 -18.20
C SER A 26 20.79 0.65 -19.43
N HIS A 27 20.77 -0.68 -19.27
CA HIS A 27 20.53 -1.57 -20.40
C HIS A 27 19.09 -1.44 -20.91
N LEU A 28 18.10 -1.44 -20.01
CA LEU A 28 16.69 -1.28 -20.37
C LEU A 28 16.42 0.05 -21.07
N THR A 29 17.03 1.14 -20.62
CA THR A 29 16.84 2.48 -21.21
C THR A 29 17.63 2.66 -22.50
N GLU A 30 18.95 2.42 -22.49
CA GLU A 30 19.84 2.78 -23.61
C GLU A 30 19.83 1.76 -24.75
N LYS A 31 19.60 0.48 -24.45
CA LYS A 31 19.65 -0.59 -25.46
C LYS A 31 18.26 -1.02 -25.92
N LEU A 32 17.30 -1.07 -25.01
CA LEU A 32 15.96 -1.57 -25.29
C LEU A 32 14.90 -0.46 -25.41
N GLY A 33 15.23 0.77 -25.01
CA GLY A 33 14.37 1.95 -25.20
C GLY A 33 13.18 2.03 -24.24
N TYR A 34 13.20 1.33 -23.10
CA TYR A 34 12.16 1.45 -22.08
C TYR A 34 12.27 2.78 -21.32
N LYS A 35 11.13 3.38 -20.98
CA LYS A 35 11.09 4.48 -20.01
C LYS A 35 11.06 3.90 -18.59
N VAL A 36 12.19 4.00 -17.89
CA VAL A 36 12.40 3.38 -16.58
C VAL A 36 12.53 4.43 -15.49
N TRP A 37 11.85 4.21 -14.37
CA TRP A 37 12.07 4.94 -13.13
C TRP A 37 12.93 4.13 -12.16
N ILE A 38 13.90 4.80 -11.51
CA ILE A 38 14.76 4.22 -10.48
C ILE A 38 15.23 5.32 -9.51
N ASP A 39 15.28 5.04 -8.20
CA ASP A 39 15.79 5.96 -7.18
C ASP A 39 17.33 5.89 -7.09
N ILE A 40 18.04 6.89 -7.63
CA ILE A 40 19.52 6.93 -7.66
C ILE A 40 20.12 7.80 -6.55
N GLU A 41 19.37 8.73 -5.93
CA GLU A 41 19.92 9.87 -5.16
C GLU A 41 19.65 9.83 -3.64
N GLN A 42 19.52 8.64 -3.04
CA GLN A 42 19.25 8.42 -1.60
C GLN A 42 18.00 9.14 -1.10
N MET A 43 17.01 9.34 -1.96
CA MET A 43 15.83 10.12 -1.61
C MET A 43 16.16 11.51 -1.02
N HIS A 44 17.31 12.11 -1.35
CA HIS A 44 17.66 13.46 -0.92
C HIS A 44 16.83 14.49 -1.71
N GLY A 45 15.52 14.50 -1.47
CA GLY A 45 14.54 15.32 -2.18
C GLY A 45 13.34 14.57 -2.74
N SER A 46 13.36 13.23 -2.81
CA SER A 46 12.22 12.44 -3.27
C SER A 46 11.24 12.20 -2.12
N THR A 47 10.11 12.88 -2.16
CA THR A 47 9.02 12.69 -1.21
C THR A 47 8.39 11.30 -1.37
N ILE A 48 7.72 10.81 -0.32
CA ILE A 48 6.88 9.58 -0.38
C ILE A 48 5.92 9.63 -1.60
N GLU A 49 5.46 10.83 -1.94
CA GLU A 49 4.64 11.13 -3.10
C GLU A 49 5.34 10.84 -4.44
N ALA A 50 6.63 11.17 -4.60
CA ALA A 50 7.38 10.84 -5.81
C ALA A 50 7.49 9.32 -6.03
N MET A 51 7.68 8.54 -4.96
CA MET A 51 7.68 7.08 -5.02
C MET A 51 6.29 6.52 -5.36
N ALA A 52 5.24 7.07 -4.75
CA ALA A 52 3.86 6.68 -5.05
C ALA A 52 3.53 6.95 -6.52
N ASN A 53 3.89 8.14 -7.02
CA ASN A 53 3.72 8.53 -8.42
C ASN A 53 4.52 7.64 -9.36
N ALA A 54 5.74 7.21 -8.99
CA ALA A 54 6.51 6.26 -9.78
C ALA A 54 5.81 4.89 -9.89
N VAL A 55 5.30 4.36 -8.78
CA VAL A 55 4.53 3.11 -8.78
C VAL A 55 3.26 3.28 -9.61
N ASP A 56 2.52 4.38 -9.45
CA ASP A 56 1.27 4.65 -10.15
C ASP A 56 1.47 4.88 -11.65
N GLY A 57 2.52 5.57 -12.04
CA GLY A 57 2.89 5.83 -13.43
C GLY A 57 3.48 4.62 -14.15
N ALA A 58 4.05 3.65 -13.42
CA ALA A 58 4.68 2.46 -13.99
C ALA A 58 3.69 1.36 -14.39
N GLU A 59 3.93 0.72 -15.54
CA GLU A 59 3.19 -0.46 -15.97
C GLU A 59 3.67 -1.73 -15.25
N PHE A 60 4.99 -1.94 -15.20
CA PHE A 60 5.63 -3.07 -14.51
C PHE A 60 6.52 -2.60 -13.37
N ILE A 61 6.59 -3.43 -12.33
CA ILE A 61 7.44 -3.21 -11.17
C ILE A 61 8.45 -4.36 -11.12
N LEU A 62 9.72 -4.04 -11.35
CA LEU A 62 10.82 -4.97 -11.19
C LEU A 62 11.20 -4.99 -9.71
N MET A 63 10.89 -6.08 -9.01
CA MET A 63 11.27 -6.25 -7.60
C MET A 63 12.61 -6.98 -7.50
N CYS A 64 13.69 -6.23 -7.25
CA CYS A 64 15.04 -6.74 -7.08
C CYS A 64 15.21 -7.39 -5.70
N MET A 65 14.89 -8.67 -5.62
CA MET A 65 14.85 -9.47 -4.40
C MET A 65 16.23 -9.85 -3.89
N SER A 66 16.41 -9.63 -2.59
CA SER A 66 17.58 -9.99 -1.78
C SER A 66 17.18 -9.98 -0.30
N GLU A 67 18.06 -10.43 0.59
CA GLU A 67 17.82 -10.36 2.04
C GLU A 67 17.80 -8.91 2.54
N SER A 68 18.64 -8.05 1.97
CA SER A 68 18.67 -6.59 2.20
C SER A 68 17.38 -5.92 1.73
N TYR A 69 16.86 -6.30 0.56
CA TYR A 69 15.54 -5.86 0.08
C TYR A 69 14.42 -6.24 1.05
N LYS A 70 14.41 -7.49 1.52
CA LYS A 70 13.40 -7.98 2.49
C LYS A 70 13.44 -7.22 3.82
N ARG A 71 14.60 -6.69 4.21
CA ARG A 71 14.79 -5.95 5.47
C ARG A 71 14.55 -4.45 5.33
N SER A 72 14.61 -3.91 4.13
CA SER A 72 14.40 -2.49 3.86
C SER A 72 12.92 -2.09 4.02
N ALA A 73 12.65 -1.13 4.90
CA ALA A 73 11.31 -0.59 5.11
C ALA A 73 10.76 0.10 3.86
N ASN A 74 11.62 0.81 3.11
CA ASN A 74 11.25 1.50 1.89
C ASN A 74 10.86 0.49 0.79
N CYS A 75 11.72 -0.51 0.55
CA CYS A 75 11.44 -1.57 -0.41
C CYS A 75 10.16 -2.34 -0.06
N LYS A 76 9.94 -2.61 1.22
CA LYS A 76 8.71 -3.24 1.69
C LYS A 76 7.47 -2.38 1.38
N SER A 77 7.55 -1.07 1.65
CA SER A 77 6.45 -0.15 1.39
C SER A 77 6.12 -0.04 -0.09
N GLU A 78 7.14 0.06 -0.95
CA GLU A 78 6.98 0.02 -2.41
C GLU A 78 6.34 -1.28 -2.88
N ALA A 79 6.82 -2.42 -2.38
CA ALA A 79 6.30 -3.72 -2.77
C ALA A 79 4.84 -3.92 -2.36
N GLU A 80 4.48 -3.51 -1.14
CA GLU A 80 3.10 -3.55 -0.64
C GLU A 80 2.20 -2.61 -1.46
N TYR A 81 2.68 -1.41 -1.79
CA TYR A 81 1.94 -0.45 -2.61
C TYR A 81 1.71 -0.98 -4.03
N ALA A 82 2.76 -1.44 -4.71
CA ALA A 82 2.68 -2.07 -6.03
C ALA A 82 1.70 -3.25 -6.06
N PHE A 83 1.75 -4.11 -5.03
CA PHE A 83 0.83 -5.24 -4.90
C PHE A 83 -0.63 -4.78 -4.75
N ASN A 84 -0.89 -3.81 -3.88
CA ASN A 84 -2.23 -3.27 -3.65
C ASN A 84 -2.80 -2.55 -4.89
N ARG A 85 -1.94 -1.87 -5.65
CA ARG A 85 -2.28 -1.24 -6.93
C ARG A 85 -2.40 -2.23 -8.08
N LYS A 86 -2.29 -3.53 -7.80
CA LYS A 86 -2.37 -4.64 -8.77
C LYS A 86 -1.41 -4.44 -9.95
N LYS A 87 -0.23 -3.90 -9.66
CA LYS A 87 0.82 -3.68 -10.66
C LYS A 87 1.41 -5.00 -11.13
N HIS A 88 2.08 -4.95 -12.27
CA HIS A 88 2.65 -6.13 -12.92
C HIS A 88 4.03 -6.37 -12.37
N ILE A 89 4.07 -7.17 -11.32
CA ILE A 89 5.28 -7.45 -10.56
C ILE A 89 6.08 -8.52 -11.30
N ILE A 90 7.32 -8.18 -11.66
CA ILE A 90 8.30 -9.13 -12.19
C ILE A 90 9.38 -9.30 -11.10
N PRO A 91 9.45 -10.47 -10.45
CA PRO A 91 10.48 -10.73 -9.45
C PRO A 91 11.85 -10.89 -10.12
N ILE A 92 12.85 -10.17 -9.62
CA ILE A 92 14.25 -10.24 -10.08
C ILE A 92 15.11 -10.77 -8.93
N LYS A 93 15.79 -11.90 -9.12
CA LYS A 93 16.68 -12.47 -8.10
C LYS A 93 18.09 -11.92 -8.28
N MET A 94 18.53 -11.12 -7.29
CA MET A 94 19.82 -10.41 -7.33
C MET A 94 20.96 -11.21 -6.70
N VAL A 95 20.65 -12.12 -5.76
CA VAL A 95 21.64 -12.87 -4.98
C VAL A 95 21.45 -14.39 -5.13
N LYS A 96 22.56 -15.13 -5.19
CA LYS A 96 22.56 -16.59 -5.28
C LYS A 96 21.90 -17.19 -4.05
N GLU A 97 21.20 -18.30 -4.23
CA GLU A 97 20.56 -19.06 -3.13
C GLU A 97 19.51 -18.29 -2.29
N TYR A 98 19.16 -17.06 -2.67
CA TYR A 98 18.06 -16.34 -2.03
C TYR A 98 16.70 -16.93 -2.43
N ALA A 99 15.83 -17.16 -1.45
CA ALA A 99 14.45 -17.55 -1.66
C ALA A 99 13.55 -16.62 -0.86
N PRO A 100 12.59 -15.92 -1.50
CA PRO A 100 11.69 -15.03 -0.80
C PRO A 100 10.72 -15.81 0.09
N ASP A 101 10.52 -15.32 1.30
CA ASP A 101 9.66 -15.89 2.33
C ASP A 101 8.89 -14.76 3.07
N GLY A 102 8.01 -15.14 4.00
CA GLY A 102 7.24 -14.19 4.79
C GLY A 102 6.41 -13.23 3.93
N TRP A 103 6.54 -11.92 4.19
CA TRP A 103 5.78 -10.88 3.49
C TRP A 103 6.12 -10.82 2.00
N LEU A 104 7.40 -11.00 1.66
CA LEU A 104 7.86 -10.94 0.27
C LEU A 104 7.39 -12.16 -0.49
N GLY A 105 7.53 -13.36 0.09
CA GLY A 105 7.00 -14.59 -0.49
C GLY A 105 5.48 -14.51 -0.76
N PHE A 106 4.72 -13.88 0.15
CA PHE A 106 3.28 -13.68 -0.03
C PHE A 106 2.94 -12.76 -1.21
N ILE A 107 3.64 -11.63 -1.35
CA ILE A 107 3.44 -10.68 -2.47
C ILE A 107 3.74 -11.34 -3.82
N LEU A 108 4.84 -12.09 -3.88
CA LEU A 108 5.31 -12.71 -5.11
C LEU A 108 4.46 -13.92 -5.50
N GLY A 109 3.98 -14.69 -4.52
CA GLY A 109 3.12 -15.85 -4.75
C GLY A 109 3.80 -16.89 -5.63
N THR A 110 3.13 -17.31 -6.71
CA THR A 110 3.63 -18.30 -7.68
C THR A 110 4.33 -17.68 -8.89
N ARG A 111 4.68 -16.38 -8.84
CA ARG A 111 5.35 -15.71 -9.97
C ARG A 111 6.76 -16.30 -10.16
N MET A 112 7.10 -16.55 -11.41
CA MET A 112 8.46 -16.93 -11.78
C MET A 112 9.38 -15.71 -11.67
N TYR A 113 10.62 -15.95 -11.23
CA TYR A 113 11.62 -14.89 -11.12
C TYR A 113 12.65 -14.99 -12.25
N ILE A 114 13.21 -13.84 -12.64
CA ILE A 114 14.37 -13.77 -13.53
C ILE A 114 15.64 -13.76 -12.66
N ASN A 115 16.57 -14.67 -12.93
CA ASN A 115 17.73 -14.88 -12.07
C ASN A 115 19.01 -14.24 -12.60
N PHE A 116 19.28 -13.00 -12.15
CA PHE A 116 20.51 -12.28 -12.48
C PHE A 116 21.71 -12.74 -11.64
N ALA A 117 21.47 -13.51 -10.57
CA ALA A 117 22.55 -13.98 -9.71
C ALA A 117 23.29 -15.20 -10.27
N THR A 118 22.64 -16.01 -11.12
CA THR A 118 23.22 -17.23 -11.68
C THR A 118 23.42 -17.20 -13.18
N HIS A 119 22.61 -16.45 -13.92
CA HIS A 119 22.79 -16.31 -15.36
C HIS A 119 23.78 -15.19 -15.66
N GLU A 120 24.47 -15.30 -16.80
CA GLU A 120 25.17 -14.16 -17.39
C GLU A 120 24.18 -13.01 -17.63
N PHE A 121 24.66 -11.78 -17.48
CA PHE A 121 23.81 -10.59 -17.47
C PHE A 121 22.99 -10.47 -18.76
N GLU A 122 23.62 -10.68 -19.90
CA GLU A 122 23.01 -10.58 -21.22
C GLU A 122 21.88 -11.60 -21.39
N THR A 123 22.07 -12.83 -20.91
CA THR A 123 21.01 -13.86 -20.91
C THR A 123 19.88 -13.49 -19.96
N ALA A 124 20.19 -12.99 -18.76
CA ALA A 124 19.16 -12.59 -17.79
C ALA A 124 18.32 -11.40 -18.29
N ILE A 125 18.95 -10.43 -18.97
CA ILE A 125 18.26 -9.32 -19.62
C ILE A 125 17.36 -9.80 -20.74
N GLU A 126 17.83 -10.71 -21.59
CA GLU A 126 17.00 -11.27 -22.67
C GLU A 126 15.77 -11.99 -22.12
N LEU A 127 15.93 -12.75 -21.03
CA LEU A 127 14.81 -13.40 -20.34
C LEU A 127 13.83 -12.37 -19.75
N LEU A 128 14.34 -11.28 -19.17
CA LEU A 128 13.51 -10.19 -18.65
C LEU A 128 12.71 -9.49 -19.75
N ASP A 129 13.36 -9.13 -20.86
CA ASP A 129 12.70 -8.48 -21.99
C ASP A 129 11.59 -9.36 -22.58
N ASN A 130 11.89 -10.64 -22.79
CA ASN A 130 10.91 -11.62 -23.25
C ASN A 130 9.70 -11.73 -22.31
N GLU A 131 9.92 -11.73 -20.99
CA GLU A 131 8.83 -11.78 -20.02
C GLU A 131 7.97 -10.51 -20.07
N ILE A 132 8.58 -9.33 -20.16
CA ILE A 132 7.86 -8.04 -20.30
C ILE A 132 7.00 -8.06 -21.56
N GLN A 133 7.58 -8.43 -22.71
CA GLN A 133 6.88 -8.47 -23.99
C GLN A 133 5.75 -9.51 -23.99
N LEU A 134 5.98 -10.68 -23.38
CA LEU A 134 4.96 -11.72 -23.24
C LEU A 134 3.76 -11.21 -22.42
N GLN A 135 4.01 -10.53 -21.30
CA GLN A 135 2.94 -9.96 -20.49
C GLN A 135 2.21 -8.83 -21.22
N LYS A 136 2.93 -7.91 -21.90
CA LYS A 136 2.34 -6.86 -22.74
C LYS A 136 1.43 -7.45 -23.83
N LYS A 137 1.87 -8.53 -24.50
CA LYS A 137 1.09 -9.20 -25.55
C LYS A 137 -0.20 -9.81 -25.01
N LYS A 138 -0.12 -10.62 -23.94
CA LYS A 138 -1.28 -11.26 -23.29
C LYS A 138 -2.36 -10.24 -22.89
N ARG A 139 -1.93 -9.04 -22.50
CA ARG A 139 -2.83 -7.95 -22.12
C ARG A 139 -3.55 -7.34 -23.30
N LYS A 140 -2.83 -7.04 -24.38
CA LYS A 140 -3.45 -6.57 -25.63
C LYS A 140 -4.51 -7.56 -26.13
N GLU A 141 -4.18 -8.86 -26.11
CA GLU A 141 -5.12 -9.93 -26.48
C GLU A 141 -6.35 -9.96 -25.55
N LEU A 142 -6.15 -9.83 -24.23
CA LEU A 142 -7.26 -9.79 -23.27
C LEU A 142 -8.17 -8.56 -23.47
N GLU A 143 -7.58 -7.38 -23.72
CA GLU A 143 -8.33 -6.15 -23.97
C GLU A 143 -9.12 -6.19 -25.28
N GLU A 144 -8.55 -6.79 -26.33
CA GLU A 144 -9.22 -7.01 -27.62
C GLU A 144 -10.39 -7.99 -27.49
N ASN A 145 -10.21 -9.08 -26.73
CA ASN A 145 -11.25 -10.07 -26.47
C ASN A 145 -12.42 -9.46 -25.66
N VAL A 146 -12.14 -8.69 -24.60
CA VAL A 146 -13.17 -8.00 -23.80
C VAL A 146 -13.96 -6.97 -24.63
N LYS A 147 -13.29 -6.25 -25.55
CA LYS A 147 -13.96 -5.33 -26.48
C LYS A 147 -14.85 -6.05 -27.49
N THR A 148 -14.44 -7.24 -27.93
CA THR A 148 -15.20 -8.06 -28.88
C THR A 148 -16.44 -8.68 -28.23
N GLU A 149 -16.33 -9.20 -27.00
CA GLU A 149 -17.47 -9.75 -26.23
C GLU A 149 -18.52 -8.69 -25.87
N LYS A 150 -18.09 -7.47 -25.52
CA LYS A 150 -19.01 -6.34 -25.29
C LYS A 150 -19.73 -5.88 -26.56
N LYS A 151 -19.20 -6.16 -27.75
CA LYS A 151 -19.84 -5.80 -29.02
C LYS A 151 -20.95 -6.78 -29.43
N ILE A 152 -20.90 -8.03 -28.95
CA ILE A 152 -21.89 -9.07 -29.23
C ILE A 152 -23.14 -8.94 -28.34
N THR A 153 -23.03 -8.28 -27.18
CA THR A 153 -24.13 -8.13 -26.21
C THR A 153 -25.00 -6.88 -26.41
N VAL A 154 -24.68 -5.99 -27.37
CA VAL A 154 -25.44 -4.75 -27.63
C VAL A 154 -26.56 -4.93 -28.67
N ASP A 155 -26.66 -6.09 -29.34
CA ASP A 155 -27.66 -6.35 -30.38
C ASP A 155 -28.90 -7.13 -29.91
N SER A 156 -29.16 -7.27 -28.60
CA SER A 156 -30.30 -8.09 -28.13
C SER A 156 -30.96 -7.63 -26.84
N ASP A 157 -31.19 -6.33 -26.64
CA ASP A 157 -32.19 -5.89 -25.66
C ASP A 157 -33.00 -4.71 -26.21
N ASN A 158 -34.15 -5.06 -26.78
CA ASN A 158 -35.16 -4.12 -27.26
C ASN A 158 -36.54 -4.70 -26.86
N ILE A 159 -36.89 -4.62 -25.58
CA ILE A 159 -38.28 -4.75 -25.10
C ILE A 159 -38.51 -3.71 -23.99
N ILE A 160 -39.61 -2.99 -24.18
CA ILE A 160 -40.13 -1.84 -23.45
C ILE A 160 -40.98 -2.33 -22.25
N ASP A 161 -41.31 -1.38 -21.37
CA ASP A 161 -42.43 -1.31 -20.42
C ASP A 161 -42.07 -1.73 -18.97
N GLU A 162 -42.40 -0.99 -17.91
CA GLU A 162 -43.26 0.18 -17.76
C GLU A 162 -42.94 0.86 -16.41
N GLU A 163 -43.17 2.16 -16.35
CA GLU A 163 -43.01 3.05 -15.20
C GLU A 163 -43.93 2.71 -14.03
N LYS A 164 -43.44 2.92 -12.79
CA LYS A 164 -44.24 3.56 -11.73
C LYS A 164 -43.40 4.54 -10.91
N ASP A 165 -43.66 5.81 -11.19
CA ASP A 165 -43.47 6.97 -10.34
C ASP A 165 -44.00 6.75 -8.92
N VAL A 166 -43.21 7.14 -7.91
CA VAL A 166 -43.68 7.99 -6.80
C VAL A 166 -42.57 8.98 -6.42
N GLN A 167 -42.94 10.26 -6.50
CA GLN A 167 -42.20 11.49 -6.23
C GLN A 167 -41.12 11.49 -5.13
N ASN A 168 -39.97 12.06 -5.51
CA ASN A 168 -39.32 13.24 -4.94
C ASN A 168 -39.75 13.70 -3.54
N ASN A 169 -38.77 13.77 -2.63
CA ASN A 169 -38.47 15.05 -1.98
C ASN A 169 -36.95 15.24 -1.93
N HIS A 170 -36.53 16.23 -2.72
CA HIS A 170 -35.26 16.91 -2.61
C HIS A 170 -35.31 17.71 -1.31
N ASP A 171 -34.45 17.39 -0.34
CA ASP A 171 -33.99 18.43 0.56
C ASP A 171 -32.47 18.35 0.67
N GLN A 172 -31.89 19.46 0.27
CA GLN A 172 -30.47 19.74 0.31
C GLN A 172 -30.15 20.10 1.75
N THR A 173 -29.47 19.22 2.45
CA THR A 173 -28.57 19.63 3.51
C THR A 173 -27.23 18.96 3.25
N GLU A 174 -26.38 19.69 2.54
CA GLU A 174 -24.92 19.63 2.73
C GLU A 174 -24.64 19.93 4.20
N GLU A 175 -24.87 18.97 5.09
CA GLU A 175 -24.25 19.00 6.41
C GLU A 175 -22.81 18.57 6.21
N SER A 176 -21.98 19.60 6.03
CA SER A 176 -20.56 19.56 6.31
C SER A 176 -20.31 18.66 7.51
N PHE A 177 -19.54 17.59 7.34
CA PHE A 177 -18.98 16.87 8.47
C PHE A 177 -18.29 17.91 9.35
N ASP A 178 -18.80 18.17 10.55
CA ASP A 178 -18.13 19.02 11.52
C ASP A 178 -16.96 18.21 12.08
N CYS A 179 -15.87 18.20 11.31
CA CYS A 179 -14.60 17.53 11.58
C CYS A 179 -13.84 18.16 12.76
N LYS A 180 -14.52 18.71 13.77
CA LYS A 180 -13.83 19.58 14.72
C LYS A 180 -13.15 18.89 15.87
N HIS A 181 -13.61 17.73 16.37
CA HIS A 181 -12.78 16.91 17.25
C HIS A 181 -13.30 15.48 17.27
N ILE A 182 -12.54 14.55 16.68
CA ILE A 182 -12.75 13.10 16.81
C ILE A 182 -13.04 12.68 18.25
N LEU A 183 -12.52 13.39 19.25
CA LEU A 183 -12.78 13.18 20.68
C LEU A 183 -14.26 13.24 21.07
N ASN A 184 -15.12 13.90 20.27
CA ASN A 184 -16.56 14.02 20.52
C ASN A 184 -17.39 12.92 19.85
N TRP A 185 -16.77 12.01 19.09
CA TRP A 185 -17.50 10.94 18.41
C TRP A 185 -18.04 9.93 19.41
N ASN A 186 -19.33 9.61 19.28
CA ASN A 186 -19.94 8.47 19.95
C ASN A 186 -19.69 7.17 19.14
N GLU A 187 -20.19 6.04 19.64
CA GLU A 187 -20.01 4.74 18.98
C GLU A 187 -20.58 4.73 17.56
N ASP A 188 -21.78 5.26 17.36
CA ASP A 188 -22.43 5.30 16.04
C ASP A 188 -21.58 6.10 15.04
N ALA A 189 -21.05 7.26 15.43
CA ALA A 189 -20.18 8.07 14.59
C ALA A 189 -18.86 7.35 14.22
N VAL A 190 -18.30 6.55 15.14
CA VAL A 190 -17.13 5.71 14.86
C VAL A 190 -17.48 4.62 13.86
N GLN A 191 -18.61 3.94 14.02
CA GLN A 191 -19.05 2.91 13.08
C GLN A 191 -19.34 3.50 11.69
N ASP A 192 -20.03 4.64 11.63
CA ASP A 192 -20.31 5.35 10.38
C ASP A 192 -19.02 5.80 9.68
N PHE A 193 -18.04 6.29 10.44
CA PHE A 193 -16.72 6.61 9.91
C PHE A 193 -16.05 5.38 9.29
N LEU A 194 -16.03 4.25 9.98
CA LEU A 194 -15.42 3.02 9.47
C LEU A 194 -16.15 2.51 8.22
N ALA A 195 -17.48 2.52 8.23
CA ALA A 195 -18.30 2.11 7.09
C ALA A 195 -18.07 3.01 5.87
N LYS A 196 -18.15 4.35 6.05
CA LYS A 196 -17.97 5.35 4.99
C LYS A 196 -16.58 5.28 4.35
N ASN A 197 -15.56 4.94 5.14
CA ASN A 197 -14.19 4.79 4.67
C ASN A 197 -13.83 3.35 4.25
N LYS A 198 -14.81 2.44 4.10
CA LYS A 198 -14.57 1.04 3.69
C LYS A 198 -13.59 0.29 4.61
N LEU A 199 -13.59 0.61 5.90
CA LEU A 199 -12.79 -0.02 6.96
C LEU A 199 -13.59 -1.09 7.72
N THR A 200 -14.48 -1.79 7.03
CA THR A 200 -15.39 -2.77 7.62
C THR A 200 -14.68 -3.93 8.31
N ASP A 201 -13.44 -4.24 7.88
CA ASP A 201 -12.60 -5.28 8.50
C ASP A 201 -12.23 -4.97 9.96
N LEU A 202 -12.25 -3.70 10.35
CA LEU A 202 -11.93 -3.24 11.70
C LEU A 202 -13.16 -3.09 12.61
N LEU A 203 -14.38 -3.12 12.04
CA LEU A 203 -15.62 -3.00 12.82
C LEU A 203 -15.66 -3.94 14.04
N PRO A 204 -15.25 -5.23 13.95
CA PRO A 204 -15.31 -6.11 15.12
C PRO A 204 -14.39 -5.70 16.26
N ILE A 205 -13.23 -5.09 15.95
CA ILE A 205 -12.30 -4.57 16.96
C ILE A 205 -12.83 -3.26 17.53
N CYS A 206 -13.35 -2.39 16.67
CA CYS A 206 -13.81 -1.05 17.05
C CYS A 206 -15.25 -1.03 17.58
N ASN A 207 -15.90 -2.18 17.70
CA ASN A 207 -17.25 -2.29 18.24
C ASN A 207 -17.29 -1.79 19.68
N GLY A 208 -18.19 -0.87 20.01
CA GLY A 208 -18.24 -0.23 21.32
C GLY A 208 -17.28 0.95 21.51
N MET A 209 -16.38 1.25 20.55
CA MET A 209 -15.42 2.34 20.72
C MET A 209 -16.05 3.71 20.43
N ASN A 210 -15.84 4.67 21.33
CA ASN A 210 -16.03 6.09 21.04
C ASN A 210 -14.75 6.70 20.43
N GLY A 211 -14.83 7.96 20.02
CA GLY A 211 -13.73 8.64 19.34
C GLY A 211 -12.45 8.78 20.15
N ASN A 212 -12.54 8.95 21.48
CA ASN A 212 -11.36 8.97 22.36
C ASN A 212 -10.63 7.62 22.39
N GLU A 213 -11.39 6.52 22.42
CA GLU A 213 -10.82 5.17 22.36
C GLU A 213 -10.22 4.87 21.00
N LEU A 214 -10.88 5.31 19.92
CA LEU A 214 -10.35 5.23 18.55
C LEU A 214 -9.03 5.99 18.41
N CYS A 215 -8.93 7.19 18.98
CA CYS A 215 -7.68 7.96 19.02
C CYS A 215 -6.58 7.26 19.80
N LYS A 216 -6.89 6.64 20.94
CA LYS A 216 -5.91 5.85 21.71
C LYS A 216 -5.42 4.65 20.93
N LEU A 217 -6.32 3.91 20.28
CA LEU A 217 -5.97 2.81 19.39
C LEU A 217 -5.05 3.29 18.27
N TYR A 218 -5.39 4.42 17.64
CA TYR A 218 -4.55 5.05 16.63
C TYR A 218 -3.18 5.48 17.17
N GLY A 219 -3.12 6.07 18.36
CA GLY A 219 -1.87 6.44 19.03
C GLY A 219 -0.98 5.22 19.27
N MET A 220 -1.55 4.11 19.75
CA MET A 220 -0.84 2.84 19.89
C MET A 220 -0.32 2.34 18.53
N CYS A 221 -1.14 2.44 17.48
CA CYS A 221 -0.75 2.08 16.12
C CYS A 221 0.35 3.00 15.56
N LYS A 222 0.39 4.29 15.91
CA LYS A 222 1.48 5.22 15.57
C LYS A 222 2.78 4.84 16.29
N SER A 223 2.70 4.55 17.59
CA SER A 223 3.87 4.22 18.42
C SER A 223 4.47 2.86 18.11
N SER A 224 3.67 1.89 17.67
CA SER A 224 4.14 0.56 17.26
C SER A 224 3.38 0.01 16.05
N PRO A 225 3.64 0.51 14.83
CA PRO A 225 2.82 0.17 13.66
C PRO A 225 2.84 -1.32 13.32
N VAL A 226 4.02 -1.94 13.32
CA VAL A 226 4.16 -3.37 13.00
C VAL A 226 3.67 -4.25 14.16
N GLY A 227 3.90 -3.82 15.41
CA GLY A 227 3.46 -4.54 16.60
C GLY A 227 1.93 -4.56 16.69
N MET A 228 1.29 -3.40 16.54
CA MET A 228 -0.16 -3.28 16.59
C MET A 228 -0.84 -3.99 15.42
N TYR A 229 -0.33 -3.88 14.19
CA TYR A 229 -0.88 -4.66 13.07
C TYR A 229 -0.88 -6.17 13.39
N ARG A 230 0.20 -6.71 13.96
CA ARG A 230 0.24 -8.13 14.37
C ARG A 230 -0.77 -8.45 15.46
N SER A 231 -0.90 -7.60 16.48
CA SER A 231 -1.86 -7.77 17.56
C SER A 231 -3.30 -7.76 17.05
N LEU A 232 -3.68 -6.74 16.27
CA LEU A 232 -5.03 -6.59 15.71
C LEU A 232 -5.36 -7.74 14.73
N LYS A 233 -4.40 -8.11 13.87
CA LYS A 233 -4.55 -9.27 12.97
C LYS A 233 -4.75 -10.57 13.76
N SER A 234 -3.99 -10.79 14.83
CA SER A 234 -4.10 -11.98 15.68
C SER A 234 -5.45 -12.04 16.39
N GLU A 235 -5.94 -10.91 16.89
CA GLU A 235 -7.22 -10.80 17.58
C GLU A 235 -8.41 -11.06 16.67
N LEU A 236 -8.46 -10.39 15.50
CA LEU A 236 -9.49 -10.62 14.47
C LEU A 236 -9.52 -12.08 14.03
N LEU A 237 -8.34 -12.69 13.83
CA LEU A 237 -8.26 -14.09 13.42
C LEU A 237 -8.71 -15.03 14.52
N ARG A 238 -8.34 -14.77 15.78
CA ARG A 238 -8.63 -15.66 16.90
C ARG A 238 -10.10 -15.60 17.31
N ILE A 239 -10.63 -14.39 17.48
CA ILE A 239 -11.96 -14.12 18.04
C ILE A 239 -13.03 -14.13 16.95
N HIS A 240 -12.81 -13.38 15.87
CA HIS A 240 -13.82 -13.15 14.84
C HIS A 240 -13.66 -14.03 13.59
N LYS A 241 -12.57 -14.81 13.51
CA LYS A 241 -12.19 -15.63 12.34
C LYS A 241 -12.05 -14.79 11.05
N LEU A 242 -11.71 -13.52 11.20
CA LEU A 242 -11.49 -12.58 10.10
C LEU A 242 -10.00 -12.32 9.92
N VAL A 243 -9.59 -12.11 8.67
CA VAL A 243 -8.22 -11.71 8.35
C VAL A 243 -8.20 -10.20 8.21
N LEU A 244 -7.33 -9.50 8.96
CA LEU A 244 -7.08 -8.08 8.75
C LEU A 244 -6.17 -7.90 7.53
N PRO A 245 -6.65 -7.37 6.39
CA PRO A 245 -5.78 -7.04 5.28
C PRO A 245 -4.86 -5.89 5.68
N ILE A 246 -3.60 -5.94 5.26
CA ILE A 246 -2.65 -4.85 5.54
C ILE A 246 -3.11 -3.54 4.92
N SER A 247 -3.80 -3.60 3.77
CA SER A 247 -4.43 -2.45 3.12
C SER A 247 -5.45 -1.76 4.02
N SER A 248 -6.28 -2.53 4.74
CA SER A 248 -7.30 -1.98 5.65
C SER A 248 -6.65 -1.33 6.86
N TYR A 249 -5.56 -1.92 7.38
CA TYR A 249 -4.76 -1.30 8.44
C TYR A 249 -4.09 0.00 8.00
N LEU A 250 -3.45 0.03 6.83
CA LEU A 250 -2.81 1.25 6.31
C LEU A 250 -3.85 2.32 5.95
N HIS A 251 -5.00 1.93 5.41
CA HIS A 251 -6.08 2.85 5.10
C HIS A 251 -6.66 3.47 6.39
N TYR A 252 -6.83 2.68 7.44
CA TYR A 252 -7.20 3.18 8.77
C TYR A 252 -6.18 4.21 9.30
N MET A 253 -4.88 3.90 9.21
CA MET A 253 -3.82 4.80 9.65
C MET A 253 -3.80 6.13 8.88
N SER A 254 -4.07 6.09 7.57
CA SER A 254 -4.15 7.28 6.73
C SER A 254 -5.39 8.12 7.04
N ARG A 255 -6.58 7.51 7.12
CA ARG A 255 -7.83 8.25 7.36
C ARG A 255 -7.85 8.95 8.71
N LEU A 256 -7.24 8.34 9.75
CA LEU A 256 -7.10 8.99 11.04
C LEU A 256 -5.98 10.03 11.08
N ALA A 257 -4.97 9.95 10.21
CA ALA A 257 -4.00 11.04 10.08
C ALA A 257 -4.66 12.32 9.51
N ASP A 258 -5.61 12.15 8.58
CA ASP A 258 -6.33 13.25 7.93
C ASP A 258 -7.33 13.99 8.88
N ILE A 259 -7.63 13.41 10.05
CA ILE A 259 -8.65 13.92 10.99
C ILE A 259 -8.05 14.86 12.07
N ASP A 260 -6.84 15.39 11.86
CA ASP A 260 -6.15 16.30 12.80
C ASP A 260 -6.12 15.74 14.24
N VAL A 261 -5.60 14.51 14.37
CA VAL A 261 -5.42 13.81 15.66
C VAL A 261 -4.15 14.28 16.39
N ASP A 262 -3.58 15.44 16.01
CA ASP A 262 -2.35 15.99 16.59
C ASP A 262 -2.55 16.63 17.97
N TYR A 263 -3.79 16.65 18.49
CA TYR A 263 -4.10 17.15 19.84
C TYR A 263 -3.66 16.24 21.00
N LEU A 264 -3.06 15.08 20.74
CA LEU A 264 -2.57 14.15 21.78
C LEU A 264 -1.09 14.34 22.17
N SER A 265 -0.44 15.41 21.73
CA SER A 265 0.93 15.74 22.13
C SER A 265 1.06 16.58 23.41
N LEU A 266 -0.02 16.80 24.18
CA LEU A 266 -0.02 17.72 25.33
C LEU A 266 -0.21 17.12 26.74
N ASP A 267 -0.32 15.80 26.93
CA ASP A 267 -0.51 15.21 28.27
C ASP A 267 0.54 14.19 28.75
N GLU A 268 1.75 14.16 28.15
CA GLU A 268 2.90 13.41 28.72
C GLU A 268 3.90 14.29 29.49
N CYS A 269 3.53 15.53 29.85
CA CYS A 269 4.33 16.42 30.69
C CYS A 269 3.70 16.66 32.09
N THR A 270 3.17 15.63 32.74
CA THR A 270 2.92 15.66 34.20
C THR A 270 3.16 14.30 34.85
N TYR A 271 4.35 13.72 34.67
CA TYR A 271 4.88 12.71 35.61
C TYR A 271 6.40 12.83 35.72
N SER A 272 6.86 14.01 36.11
CA SER A 272 8.17 14.20 36.74
C SER A 272 8.04 15.31 37.77
N ASN A 273 7.83 14.90 39.03
CA ASN A 273 8.35 15.51 40.27
C ASN A 273 7.42 15.19 41.45
N ALA A 274 7.59 14.00 42.04
CA ALA A 274 7.33 13.78 43.45
C ALA A 274 8.19 12.61 43.94
N SER A 275 9.00 12.87 44.97
CA SER A 275 9.82 11.94 45.78
C SER A 275 11.07 11.37 45.06
N GLU A 276 12.31 11.48 45.54
CA GLU A 276 12.83 11.74 46.89
C GLU A 276 14.17 12.51 46.80
N GLN A 277 14.26 13.63 47.50
CA GLN A 277 15.51 14.14 48.06
C GLN A 277 15.40 13.94 49.58
N ASP A 278 16.57 13.74 50.20
CA ASP A 278 16.86 13.66 51.63
C ASP A 278 16.66 12.33 52.34
N VAL A 279 17.75 11.55 52.42
CA VAL A 279 18.29 11.17 53.73
C VAL A 279 19.81 11.39 53.72
N THR A 280 20.19 12.34 54.56
CA THR A 280 21.53 12.75 54.95
C THR A 280 22.28 11.65 55.70
N ASP A 281 23.59 11.59 55.48
CA ASP A 281 24.58 11.08 56.43
C ASP A 281 24.31 11.62 57.85
N ILE A 282 24.37 10.75 58.87
CA ILE A 282 24.85 11.02 60.24
C ILE A 282 25.25 9.67 60.89
N GLU A 283 26.50 9.64 61.35
CA GLU A 283 27.19 8.73 62.30
C GLU A 283 27.50 7.26 61.93
#